data_AF-A0A941KK26-F1
#
_entry.id   AF-A0A941KK26-F1
#
_cell.length_a   1.000
_cell.length_b   1.000
_cell.length_c   1.000
_cell.angle_alpha   90.00
_cell.angle_beta   90.00
_cell.angle_gamma   90.00
#
_symmetry.space_group_name_H-M   'P 1'
#
loop_
_entity.id
_entity.type
_entity.pdbx_description
1 polymer ?
#
loop_
_entity_poly.entity_id
_entity_poly.type
_entity_poly.pdbx_seq_one_letter_code
_entity_poly.pdbx_strand_id
1 'polypeptide(L)'
;MSTKPDKEAGAALISALLLVALMTSIALALASDMRYAMRRSANLDIRDQAYWYGLGARDYAEALLGRALDEPDTAFRPDASWLTGSQVFPIEDGQLVGQIRDGNNCFNINSVVVRGENNLLVEDPRQRRRFEMLMQALGVPLQDASLIAAQAIDWIDSDTRPVLGGAEDDAYDAPVRGYRTGNTLMAEREELLSLAAMTPAIYQALEPLVCARPVAEHLPTNINTLTLDQTPLLMAMFEGELSRSDAEGVLIRRPQAGYAAITEFWSDPVMVALEPDMSVQSIFGLTTNYFEIEINVLYAGMRFELFEIVEWRGENLRRLSQRYGSFS
;
A
#
# COMPACT_ATOMS: atom_id res chain seq x y z
N MET A 1 41.65 -15.31 -85.49
CA MET A 1 40.55 -16.04 -84.83
C MET A 1 40.14 -15.26 -83.59
N SER A 2 38.97 -14.62 -83.63
CA SER A 2 38.41 -13.84 -82.52
C SER A 2 37.54 -14.77 -81.68
N THR A 3 37.92 -15.02 -80.43
CA THR A 3 37.13 -15.81 -79.48
C THR A 3 35.96 -14.96 -79.00
N LYS A 4 34.73 -15.42 -79.27
CA LYS A 4 33.49 -14.83 -78.72
C LYS A 4 33.58 -14.79 -77.19
N PRO A 5 33.24 -13.69 -76.50
CA PRO A 5 33.10 -13.70 -75.06
C PRO A 5 31.90 -14.56 -74.67
N ASP A 6 32.10 -15.50 -73.74
CA ASP A 6 31.07 -16.42 -73.25
C ASP A 6 29.93 -15.64 -72.57
N LYS A 7 28.77 -15.61 -73.24
CA LYS A 7 27.54 -14.97 -72.73
C LYS A 7 26.99 -15.63 -71.46
N GLU A 8 27.43 -16.85 -71.15
CA GLU A 8 27.04 -17.63 -69.96
C GLU A 8 27.72 -17.14 -68.67
N ALA A 9 28.92 -16.55 -68.76
CA ALA A 9 29.71 -16.16 -67.58
C ALA A 9 29.09 -15.00 -66.77
N GLY A 10 28.40 -14.07 -67.44
CA GLY A 10 27.72 -12.95 -66.77
C GLY A 10 26.46 -13.37 -66.01
N ALA A 11 25.69 -14.31 -66.56
CA ALA A 11 24.49 -14.85 -65.90
C ALA A 11 24.86 -15.72 -64.69
N ALA A 12 25.94 -16.50 -64.79
CA ALA A 12 26.47 -17.29 -63.68
C ALA A 12 26.97 -16.40 -62.52
N LEU A 13 27.65 -15.29 -62.83
CA LEU A 13 28.13 -14.34 -61.82
C LEU A 13 26.98 -13.64 -61.09
N ILE A 14 25.95 -13.19 -61.82
CA ILE A 14 24.76 -12.56 -61.22
C ILE A 14 24.02 -13.55 -60.33
N SER A 15 23.88 -14.81 -60.77
CA SER A 15 23.22 -15.86 -59.99
C SER A 15 24.00 -16.20 -58.71
N ALA A 16 25.33 -16.29 -58.80
CA ALA A 16 26.20 -16.49 -57.64
C ALA A 16 26.12 -15.32 -56.65
N LEU A 17 26.13 -14.07 -57.14
CA LEU A 17 25.98 -12.88 -56.29
C LEU A 17 24.61 -12.81 -55.63
N LEU A 18 23.53 -13.16 -56.35
CA LEU A 18 22.18 -13.23 -55.78
C LEU A 18 22.07 -14.32 -54.70
N LEU A 19 22.65 -15.50 -54.93
CA LEU A 19 22.69 -16.57 -53.93
C LEU A 19 23.49 -16.15 -52.69
N VAL A 20 24.66 -15.54 -52.87
CA VAL A 20 25.47 -15.02 -51.75
C VAL A 20 24.73 -13.91 -51.01
N ALA A 21 24.08 -12.99 -51.71
CA ALA A 21 23.29 -11.93 -51.09
C ALA A 21 22.12 -12.50 -50.27
N LEU A 22 21.41 -13.51 -50.81
CA LEU A 22 20.33 -14.20 -50.11
C LEU A 22 20.83 -15.00 -48.89
N MET A 23 21.93 -15.72 -49.03
CA MET A 23 22.54 -16.44 -47.90
C MET A 23 23.00 -15.47 -46.81
N THR A 24 23.59 -14.34 -47.20
CA THR A 24 24.05 -13.31 -46.25
C THR A 24 22.86 -12.65 -45.54
N SER A 25 21.77 -12.35 -46.24
CA SER A 25 20.57 -11.75 -45.63
C SER A 25 19.91 -12.70 -44.63
N ILE A 26 19.79 -13.99 -44.97
CA ILE A 26 19.27 -15.02 -44.06
C ILE A 26 20.19 -15.17 -42.84
N ALA A 27 21.52 -15.23 -43.04
CA ALA A 27 22.47 -15.34 -41.94
C ALA A 27 22.42 -14.13 -40.99
N LEU A 28 22.27 -12.90 -41.54
CA LEU A 28 22.13 -11.69 -40.73
C LEU A 28 20.82 -11.67 -39.94
N ALA A 29 19.71 -12.14 -40.53
CA ALA A 29 18.43 -12.27 -39.85
C ALA A 29 18.52 -13.25 -38.67
N LEU A 30 19.05 -14.46 -38.91
CA LEU A 30 19.24 -15.48 -37.86
C LEU A 30 20.16 -14.98 -36.73
N ALA A 31 21.25 -14.29 -37.07
CA ALA A 31 22.15 -13.72 -36.08
C ALA A 31 21.47 -12.61 -35.26
N SER A 32 20.57 -11.83 -35.88
CA SER A 32 19.77 -10.83 -35.18
C SER A 32 18.78 -11.47 -34.21
N ASP A 33 18.05 -12.49 -34.66
CA ASP A 33 17.09 -13.22 -33.82
C ASP A 33 17.77 -13.90 -32.64
N MET A 34 18.93 -14.53 -32.87
CA MET A 34 19.73 -15.13 -31.80
C MET A 34 20.20 -14.09 -30.78
N ARG A 35 20.71 -12.93 -31.22
CA ARG A 35 21.10 -11.84 -30.31
C ARG A 35 19.92 -11.33 -29.50
N TYR A 36 18.75 -11.18 -30.12
CA TYR A 36 17.53 -10.77 -29.43
C TYR A 36 17.11 -11.81 -28.39
N ALA A 37 17.09 -13.09 -28.77
CA ALA A 37 16.77 -14.20 -27.86
C ALA A 37 17.71 -14.25 -26.66
N MET A 38 19.03 -14.09 -26.88
CA MET A 38 20.01 -14.05 -25.79
C MET A 38 19.80 -12.87 -24.84
N ARG A 39 19.57 -11.66 -25.37
CA ARG A 39 19.28 -10.47 -24.55
C ARG A 39 18.01 -10.63 -23.73
N ARG A 40 16.96 -11.19 -24.34
CA ARG A 40 15.71 -11.49 -23.64
C ARG A 40 15.93 -12.50 -22.52
N SER A 41 16.69 -13.57 -22.79
CA SER A 41 17.03 -14.57 -21.78
C SER A 41 17.81 -13.96 -20.60
N ALA A 42 18.81 -13.13 -20.89
CA ALA A 42 19.58 -12.44 -19.84
C ALA A 42 18.72 -11.50 -19.00
N ASN A 43 17.80 -10.75 -19.63
CA ASN A 43 16.88 -9.88 -18.89
C ASN A 43 15.88 -10.66 -18.01
N LEU A 44 15.46 -11.85 -18.44
CA LEU A 44 14.60 -12.71 -17.62
C LEU A 44 15.37 -13.23 -16.39
N ASP A 45 16.62 -13.65 -16.57
CA ASP A 45 17.49 -14.09 -15.48
C ASP A 45 17.72 -12.98 -14.44
N ILE A 46 18.02 -11.76 -14.91
CA ILE A 46 18.13 -10.58 -14.04
C ILE A 46 16.84 -10.33 -13.25
N ARG A 47 15.67 -10.49 -13.89
CA ARG A 47 14.37 -10.31 -13.22
C ARG A 47 14.10 -11.34 -12.17
N ASP A 48 14.36 -12.60 -12.49
CA ASP A 48 14.11 -13.70 -11.56
C ASP A 48 15.06 -13.58 -10.36
N GLN A 49 16.31 -13.15 -10.57
CA GLN A 49 17.24 -12.87 -9.49
C GLN A 49 16.79 -11.70 -8.60
N ALA A 50 16.32 -10.58 -9.19
CA ALA A 50 15.77 -9.46 -8.43
C ALA A 50 14.54 -9.87 -7.59
N TYR A 51 13.66 -10.69 -8.16
CA TYR A 51 12.52 -11.28 -7.47
C TYR A 51 12.96 -12.13 -6.28
N TRP A 52 13.94 -13.03 -6.46
CA TRP A 52 14.45 -13.87 -5.37
C TRP A 52 15.14 -13.07 -4.26
N TYR A 53 15.86 -12.00 -4.60
CA TYR A 53 16.37 -11.07 -3.60
C TYR A 53 15.23 -10.44 -2.79
N GLY A 54 14.16 -10.01 -3.45
CA GLY A 54 13.00 -9.42 -2.77
C GLY A 54 12.29 -10.41 -1.85
N LEU A 55 12.15 -11.67 -2.26
CA LEU A 55 11.59 -12.72 -1.39
C LEU A 55 12.49 -13.03 -0.19
N GLY A 56 13.80 -13.12 -0.40
CA GLY A 56 14.75 -13.35 0.70
C GLY A 56 14.77 -12.18 1.70
N ALA A 57 14.68 -10.95 1.20
CA ALA A 57 14.56 -9.74 2.01
C ALA A 57 13.31 -9.77 2.89
N ARG A 58 12.19 -10.23 2.32
CA ARG A 58 10.91 -10.35 3.03
C ARG A 58 11.03 -11.36 4.16
N ASP A 59 11.53 -12.56 3.87
CA ASP A 59 11.67 -13.61 4.88
C ASP A 59 12.62 -13.15 6.01
N TYR A 60 13.66 -12.38 5.68
CA TYR A 60 14.51 -11.73 6.68
C TYR A 60 13.75 -10.68 7.52
N ALA A 61 12.94 -9.83 6.89
CA ALA A 61 12.14 -8.82 7.57
C ALA A 61 11.11 -9.45 8.52
N GLU A 62 10.43 -10.52 8.10
CA GLU A 62 9.53 -11.30 8.96
C GLU A 62 10.26 -11.95 10.13
N ALA A 63 11.44 -12.53 9.90
CA ALA A 63 12.24 -13.12 10.97
C ALA A 63 12.78 -12.07 11.95
N LEU A 64 13.09 -10.85 11.48
CA LEU A 64 13.47 -9.71 12.33
C LEU A 64 12.27 -9.26 13.16
N LEU A 65 11.11 -9.09 12.52
CA LEU A 65 9.88 -8.66 13.16
C LEU A 65 9.42 -9.69 14.22
N GLY A 66 9.38 -10.98 13.88
CA GLY A 66 9.03 -12.05 14.81
C GLY A 66 9.91 -12.05 16.06
N ARG A 67 11.23 -11.98 15.88
CA ARG A 67 12.17 -11.87 17.01
C ARG A 67 11.94 -10.63 17.88
N ALA A 68 11.58 -9.50 17.27
CA ALA A 68 11.28 -8.29 18.03
C ALA A 68 9.95 -8.41 18.80
N LEU A 69 8.96 -9.12 18.24
CA LEU A 69 7.65 -9.35 18.87
C LEU A 69 7.70 -10.37 20.01
N ASP A 70 8.70 -11.25 20.02
CA ASP A 70 8.98 -12.16 21.15
C ASP A 70 9.44 -11.42 22.42
N GLU A 71 9.79 -10.14 22.32
CA GLU A 71 10.17 -9.26 23.44
C GLU A 71 9.10 -8.17 23.66
N PRO A 72 7.93 -8.51 24.26
CA PRO A 72 6.75 -7.64 24.29
C PRO A 72 6.97 -6.29 25.00
N ASP A 73 7.86 -6.25 25.99
CA ASP A 73 8.21 -5.02 26.73
C ASP A 73 8.87 -3.97 25.83
N THR A 74 9.50 -4.40 24.73
CA THR A 74 10.21 -3.53 23.79
C THR A 74 9.60 -3.47 22.41
N ALA A 75 8.79 -4.47 22.04
CA ALA A 75 8.24 -4.65 20.71
C ALA A 75 7.43 -3.45 20.19
N PHE A 76 6.73 -2.72 21.06
CA PHE A 76 5.81 -1.65 20.65
C PHE A 76 6.22 -0.26 21.10
N ARG A 77 7.50 -0.10 21.44
CA ARG A 77 8.06 1.20 21.82
C ARG A 77 8.38 2.03 20.57
N PRO A 78 8.48 3.37 20.68
CA PRO A 78 8.94 4.22 19.59
C PRO A 78 10.37 3.90 19.12
N ASP A 79 11.18 3.28 20.00
CA ASP A 79 12.56 2.86 19.74
C ASP A 79 12.71 1.36 19.40
N ALA A 80 11.60 0.69 19.05
CA ALA A 80 11.62 -0.72 18.68
C ALA A 80 12.54 -1.00 17.48
N SER A 81 13.26 -2.13 17.52
CA SER A 81 14.30 -2.47 16.53
C SER A 81 13.80 -2.60 15.09
N TRP A 82 12.53 -2.98 14.91
CA TRP A 82 11.89 -3.08 13.59
C TRP A 82 11.42 -1.71 13.04
N LEU A 83 11.34 -0.66 13.86
CA LEU A 83 10.90 0.69 13.46
C LEU A 83 12.07 1.62 13.08
N THR A 84 13.22 1.05 12.71
CA THR A 84 14.49 1.78 12.46
C THR A 84 14.56 2.52 11.11
N GLY A 85 13.41 2.75 10.46
CA GLY A 85 13.33 3.34 9.12
C GLY A 85 13.86 2.40 8.03
N SER A 86 14.17 2.97 6.86
CA SER A 86 14.66 2.19 5.72
C SER A 86 16.09 1.69 5.96
N GLN A 87 16.29 0.38 5.81
CA GLN A 87 17.57 -0.31 5.92
C GLN A 87 18.10 -0.64 4.52
N VAL A 88 19.37 -0.33 4.25
CA VAL A 88 20.02 -0.57 2.96
C VAL A 88 21.02 -1.71 3.09
N PHE A 89 20.87 -2.72 2.24
CA PHE A 89 21.75 -3.88 2.15
C PHE A 89 22.41 -3.91 0.76
N PRO A 90 23.75 -3.81 0.67
CA PRO A 90 24.43 -3.97 -0.61
C PRO A 90 24.34 -5.41 -1.08
N ILE A 91 24.09 -5.60 -2.37
CA ILE A 91 24.13 -6.90 -3.06
C ILE A 91 25.08 -6.81 -4.26
N GLU A 92 25.46 -7.94 -4.83
CA GLU A 92 26.20 -7.93 -6.10
C GLU A 92 25.36 -7.21 -7.17
N ASP A 93 26.00 -6.30 -7.91
CA ASP A 93 25.37 -5.49 -8.96
C ASP A 93 24.13 -4.67 -8.53
N GLY A 94 24.02 -4.29 -7.26
CA GLY A 94 22.99 -3.36 -6.83
C GLY A 94 22.78 -3.22 -5.32
N GLN A 95 21.54 -2.97 -4.93
CA GLN A 95 21.17 -2.75 -3.53
C GLN A 95 19.74 -3.19 -3.25
N LEU A 96 19.48 -3.51 -2.00
CA LEU A 96 18.17 -3.83 -1.45
C LEU A 96 17.86 -2.82 -0.36
N VAL A 97 16.66 -2.26 -0.38
CA VAL A 97 16.15 -1.36 0.65
C VAL A 97 14.90 -1.98 1.25
N GLY A 98 14.87 -2.17 2.57
CA GLY A 98 13.73 -2.72 3.29
C GLY A 98 13.25 -1.76 4.37
N GLN A 99 11.94 -1.67 4.59
CA GLN A 99 11.34 -0.90 5.68
C GLN A 99 10.15 -1.67 6.27
N ILE A 100 9.99 -1.59 7.59
CA ILE A 100 8.80 -2.06 8.30
C ILE A 100 8.11 -0.85 8.93
N ARG A 101 6.78 -0.79 8.81
CA ARG A 101 5.95 0.28 9.39
C ARG A 101 4.85 -0.31 10.25
N ASP A 102 4.42 0.47 11.26
CA ASP A 102 3.23 0.13 12.04
C ASP A 102 1.98 0.25 11.15
N GLY A 103 1.30 -0.87 10.95
CA GLY A 103 0.12 -0.99 10.10
C GLY A 103 -1.22 -0.78 10.81
N ASN A 104 -1.24 -0.51 12.12
CA ASN A 104 -2.46 -0.11 12.85
C ASN A 104 -2.71 1.40 12.78
N ASN A 105 -1.66 2.22 12.61
CA ASN A 105 -1.76 3.68 12.62
C ASN A 105 -2.25 4.24 11.28
N CYS A 106 -3.45 3.84 10.91
CA CYS A 106 -4.20 4.27 9.74
C CYS A 106 -5.69 4.24 10.07
N PHE A 107 -6.48 5.06 9.39
CA PHE A 107 -7.93 4.90 9.38
C PHE A 107 -8.25 3.71 8.49
N ASN A 108 -8.75 2.62 9.08
CA ASN A 108 -9.22 1.47 8.32
C ASN A 108 -10.52 1.86 7.60
N ILE A 109 -10.50 1.99 6.28
CA ILE A 109 -11.67 2.40 5.48
C ILE A 109 -12.84 1.43 5.65
N ASN A 110 -12.56 0.16 5.92
CA ASN A 110 -13.56 -0.86 6.21
C ASN A 110 -14.26 -0.67 7.55
N SER A 111 -13.79 0.24 8.40
CA SER A 111 -14.43 0.56 9.68
C SER A 111 -15.63 1.51 9.55
N VAL A 112 -15.87 2.11 8.38
CA VAL A 112 -17.09 2.94 8.15
C VAL A 112 -18.38 2.13 8.22
N VAL A 113 -18.28 0.80 8.20
CA VAL A 113 -19.35 -0.14 8.49
C VAL A 113 -18.99 -1.01 9.69
N VAL A 114 -20.00 -1.61 10.29
CA VAL A 114 -19.89 -2.63 11.35
C VAL A 114 -20.75 -3.84 10.99
N ARG A 115 -20.39 -5.02 11.51
CA ARG A 115 -21.25 -6.22 11.41
C ARG A 115 -22.47 -6.06 12.33
N GLY A 116 -23.63 -5.84 11.73
CA GLY A 116 -24.92 -5.78 12.39
C GLY A 116 -25.58 -7.15 12.56
N GLU A 117 -26.90 -7.14 12.72
CA GLU A 117 -27.70 -8.37 12.80
C GLU A 117 -27.56 -9.23 11.53
N ASN A 118 -27.61 -10.55 11.70
CA ASN A 118 -27.46 -11.53 10.61
C ASN A 118 -26.13 -11.42 9.82
N ASN A 119 -25.09 -10.82 10.42
CA ASN A 119 -23.77 -10.63 9.81
C ASN A 119 -23.79 -9.72 8.56
N LEU A 120 -24.80 -8.86 8.44
CA LEU A 120 -24.86 -7.80 7.42
C LEU A 120 -23.96 -6.64 7.82
N LEU A 121 -23.29 -6.04 6.83
CA LEU A 121 -22.54 -4.80 7.01
C LEU A 121 -23.51 -3.63 6.97
N VAL A 122 -23.44 -2.77 7.99
CA VAL A 122 -24.27 -1.57 8.12
C VAL A 122 -23.41 -0.39 8.53
N GLU A 123 -23.81 0.84 8.18
CA GLU A 123 -23.11 2.07 8.55
C GLU A 123 -22.73 2.12 10.05
N ASP A 124 -21.50 2.54 10.34
CA ASP A 124 -21.08 3.02 11.66
C ASP A 124 -21.02 4.57 11.65
N PRO A 125 -22.00 5.25 12.27
CA PRO A 125 -22.07 6.71 12.26
C PRO A 125 -20.88 7.40 12.94
N ARG A 126 -20.22 6.75 13.92
CA ARG A 126 -19.03 7.34 14.56
C ARG A 126 -17.85 7.27 13.61
N GLN A 127 -17.66 6.13 12.94
CA GLN A 127 -16.55 5.99 11.99
C GLN A 127 -16.73 6.84 10.74
N ARG A 128 -17.97 7.05 10.29
CA ARG A 128 -18.28 8.08 9.29
C ARG A 128 -17.76 9.46 9.71
N ARG A 129 -18.14 9.93 10.90
CA ARG A 129 -17.70 11.26 11.39
C ARG A 129 -16.18 11.37 11.51
N ARG A 130 -15.51 10.30 11.96
CA ARG A 130 -14.05 10.25 12.03
C ARG A 130 -13.41 10.31 10.65
N PHE A 131 -13.96 9.62 9.66
CA PHE A 131 -13.46 9.67 8.29
C PHE A 131 -13.63 11.07 7.66
N GLU A 132 -14.80 11.68 7.87
CA GLU A 132 -15.06 13.08 7.47
C GLU A 132 -14.10 14.06 8.15
N MET A 133 -13.82 13.86 9.44
CA MET A 133 -12.89 14.71 10.20
C MET A 133 -11.43 14.50 9.75
N LEU A 134 -11.02 13.28 9.41
CA LEU A 134 -9.70 13.01 8.84
C LEU A 134 -9.48 13.82 7.56
N MET A 135 -10.44 13.76 6.64
CA MET A 135 -10.39 14.52 5.38
C MET A 135 -10.38 16.04 5.63
N GLN A 136 -11.19 16.54 6.56
CA GLN A 136 -11.18 17.96 6.94
C GLN A 136 -9.85 18.40 7.56
N ALA A 137 -9.22 17.55 8.38
CA ALA A 137 -7.90 17.82 8.97
C ALA A 137 -6.79 17.91 7.90
N LEU A 138 -7.01 17.31 6.73
CA LEU A 138 -6.18 17.41 5.52
C LEU A 138 -6.56 18.59 4.61
N GLY A 139 -7.57 19.38 4.96
CA GLY A 139 -8.02 20.54 4.21
C GLY A 139 -9.07 20.25 3.13
N VAL A 140 -9.66 19.05 3.12
CA VAL A 140 -10.78 18.73 2.24
C VAL A 140 -12.05 19.45 2.73
N PRO A 141 -12.81 20.14 1.88
CA PRO A 141 -14.06 20.77 2.27
C PRO A 141 -15.06 19.75 2.84
N LEU A 142 -15.82 20.14 3.88
CA LEU A 142 -16.81 19.27 4.53
C LEU A 142 -17.78 18.63 3.52
N GLN A 143 -18.22 19.38 2.51
CA GLN A 143 -19.12 18.86 1.49
C GLN A 143 -18.53 17.67 0.73
N ASP A 144 -17.28 17.78 0.30
CA ASP A 144 -16.59 16.70 -0.43
C ASP A 144 -16.30 15.52 0.51
N ALA A 145 -15.87 15.80 1.74
CA ALA A 145 -15.63 14.78 2.76
C ALA A 145 -16.90 13.97 3.08
N SER A 146 -18.05 14.62 3.25
CA SER A 146 -19.33 13.95 3.50
C SER A 146 -19.81 13.12 2.31
N LEU A 147 -19.59 13.58 1.07
CA LEU A 147 -19.93 12.80 -0.13
C LEU A 147 -19.04 11.55 -0.25
N ILE A 148 -17.73 11.69 -0.05
CA ILE A 148 -16.79 10.58 -0.10
C ILE A 148 -17.11 9.55 0.99
N ALA A 149 -17.38 10.00 2.22
CA ALA A 149 -17.73 9.09 3.32
C ALA A 149 -19.04 8.34 3.05
N ALA A 150 -20.07 9.04 2.54
CA ALA A 150 -21.34 8.41 2.15
C ALA A 150 -21.16 7.35 1.06
N GLN A 151 -20.39 7.66 0.02
CA GLN A 151 -20.11 6.71 -1.06
C GLN A 151 -19.24 5.54 -0.61
N ALA A 152 -18.30 5.75 0.33
CA ALA A 152 -17.51 4.67 0.91
C ALA A 152 -18.38 3.71 1.74
N ILE A 153 -19.43 4.21 2.40
CA ILE A 153 -20.40 3.38 3.13
C ILE A 153 -21.19 2.52 2.14
N ASP A 154 -21.85 3.14 1.14
CA ASP A 154 -22.62 2.41 0.12
C ASP A 154 -21.75 1.45 -0.71
N TRP A 155 -20.45 1.73 -0.87
CA TRP A 155 -19.54 0.81 -1.53
C TRP A 155 -19.37 -0.52 -0.78
N ILE A 156 -19.48 -0.47 0.55
CA ILE A 156 -19.08 -1.55 1.46
C ILE A 156 -20.28 -2.25 2.10
N ASP A 157 -21.36 -1.52 2.39
CA ASP A 157 -22.50 -2.06 3.13
C ASP A 157 -23.22 -3.19 2.36
N SER A 158 -24.05 -3.95 3.05
CA SER A 158 -24.66 -5.15 2.46
C SER A 158 -25.97 -4.89 1.71
N ASP A 159 -26.47 -3.66 1.69
CA ASP A 159 -27.73 -3.35 1.02
C ASP A 159 -27.48 -2.76 -0.39
N THR A 160 -28.49 -2.15 -0.99
CA THR A 160 -28.39 -1.58 -2.35
C THR A 160 -29.13 -0.25 -2.44
N ARG A 161 -29.33 0.42 -1.30
CA ARG A 161 -30.14 1.64 -1.17
C ARG A 161 -29.20 2.75 -0.75
N PRO A 162 -28.99 3.76 -1.61
CA PRO A 162 -28.00 4.75 -1.32
C PRO A 162 -28.41 5.60 -0.11
N VAL A 163 -27.46 5.84 0.79
CA VAL A 163 -27.64 6.84 1.85
C VAL A 163 -27.64 8.26 1.26
N LEU A 164 -27.96 9.27 2.08
CA LEU A 164 -27.91 10.66 1.61
C LEU A 164 -26.48 11.04 1.18
N GLY A 165 -26.32 11.36 -0.10
CA GLY A 165 -25.02 11.69 -0.72
C GLY A 165 -24.21 10.47 -1.15
N GLY A 166 -24.72 9.27 -0.92
CA GLY A 166 -24.11 8.01 -1.32
C GLY A 166 -24.39 7.64 -2.78
N ALA A 167 -23.89 6.47 -3.19
CA ALA A 167 -23.94 5.97 -4.56
C ALA A 167 -23.87 4.43 -4.57
N GLU A 168 -24.82 3.81 -5.27
CA GLU A 168 -24.96 2.35 -5.46
C GLU A 168 -24.74 1.97 -6.93
N ASP A 169 -24.96 0.70 -7.30
CA ASP A 169 -24.86 0.16 -8.67
C ASP A 169 -25.30 1.14 -9.78
N ASP A 170 -26.49 1.74 -9.65
CA ASP A 170 -27.07 2.65 -10.65
C ASP A 170 -26.21 3.91 -10.90
N ALA A 171 -25.46 4.37 -9.90
CA ALA A 171 -24.58 5.52 -10.02
C ALA A 171 -23.28 5.19 -10.79
N TYR A 172 -22.89 3.92 -10.84
CA TYR A 172 -21.68 3.43 -11.50
C TYR A 172 -21.95 2.74 -12.85
N ASP A 173 -23.22 2.65 -13.27
CA ASP A 173 -23.63 2.07 -14.55
C ASP A 173 -23.34 3.00 -15.74
N ALA A 174 -22.09 3.01 -16.19
CA ALA A 174 -21.63 3.81 -17.33
C ALA A 174 -21.51 2.99 -18.64
N PRO A 175 -21.85 3.55 -19.82
CA PRO A 175 -21.84 2.78 -21.09
C PRO A 175 -20.47 2.25 -21.55
N VAL A 176 -19.37 2.90 -21.16
CA VAL A 176 -18.03 2.59 -21.70
C VAL A 176 -17.15 1.86 -20.68
N ARG A 177 -17.42 2.00 -19.37
CA ARG A 177 -16.75 1.31 -18.25
C ARG A 177 -17.63 1.30 -17.00
N GLY A 178 -18.83 0.75 -17.11
CA GLY A 178 -19.70 0.56 -15.95
C GLY A 178 -19.13 -0.50 -15.01
N TYR A 179 -19.28 -0.26 -13.72
CA TYR A 179 -18.96 -1.21 -12.66
C TYR A 179 -20.06 -1.14 -11.60
N ARG A 180 -19.92 -1.96 -10.55
CA ARG A 180 -20.87 -2.11 -9.47
C ARG A 180 -20.20 -1.79 -8.14
N THR A 181 -21.00 -1.48 -7.14
CA THR A 181 -20.50 -1.39 -5.77
C THR A 181 -19.94 -2.73 -5.32
N GLY A 182 -19.01 -2.70 -4.37
CA GLY A 182 -18.40 -3.92 -3.85
C GLY A 182 -19.37 -4.76 -3.02
N ASN A 183 -20.22 -4.09 -2.23
CA ASN A 183 -21.11 -4.66 -1.21
C ASN A 183 -20.39 -5.66 -0.29
N THR A 184 -19.12 -5.32 -0.02
CA THR A 184 -18.18 -6.08 0.78
C THR A 184 -17.03 -5.17 1.21
N LEU A 185 -16.22 -5.63 2.16
CA LEU A 185 -15.02 -4.90 2.57
C LEU A 185 -14.06 -4.68 1.39
N MET A 186 -13.52 -3.47 1.28
CA MET A 186 -12.46 -3.15 0.32
C MET A 186 -11.24 -4.03 0.62
N ALA A 187 -10.67 -4.61 -0.43
CA ALA A 187 -9.44 -5.40 -0.36
C ALA A 187 -8.20 -4.51 -0.34
N GLU A 188 -8.26 -3.37 -1.05
CA GLU A 188 -7.16 -2.43 -1.23
C GLU A 188 -7.67 -1.00 -0.99
N ARG A 189 -6.80 -0.12 -0.46
CA ARG A 189 -7.18 1.27 -0.18
C ARG A 189 -7.44 2.08 -1.47
N GLU A 190 -6.85 1.66 -2.58
CA GLU A 190 -7.00 2.22 -3.92
C GLU A 190 -8.43 2.10 -4.45
N GLU A 191 -9.27 1.23 -3.89
CA GLU A 191 -10.70 1.16 -4.26
C GLU A 191 -11.44 2.47 -4.00
N LEU A 192 -10.93 3.32 -3.10
CA LEU A 192 -11.42 4.69 -2.92
C LEU A 192 -11.43 5.50 -4.22
N LEU A 193 -10.53 5.23 -5.18
CA LEU A 193 -10.50 5.90 -6.49
C LEU A 193 -11.69 5.53 -7.40
N SER A 194 -12.44 4.47 -7.04
CA SER A 194 -13.69 4.09 -7.72
C SER A 194 -14.88 4.91 -7.25
N LEU A 195 -14.78 5.63 -6.13
CA LEU A 195 -15.87 6.47 -5.65
C LEU A 195 -16.01 7.70 -6.55
N ALA A 196 -17.23 8.00 -7.00
CA ALA A 196 -17.49 9.10 -7.94
C ALA A 196 -17.07 10.48 -7.39
N ALA A 197 -17.12 10.68 -6.07
CA ALA A 197 -16.68 11.91 -5.42
C ALA A 197 -15.17 11.97 -5.16
N MET A 198 -14.43 10.86 -5.29
CA MET A 198 -12.99 10.85 -5.04
C MET A 198 -12.24 11.49 -6.19
N THR A 199 -11.31 12.39 -5.87
CA THR A 199 -10.39 12.98 -6.85
C THR A 199 -8.97 12.50 -6.61
N PRO A 200 -8.09 12.46 -7.63
CA PRO A 200 -6.69 12.09 -7.44
C PRO A 200 -5.97 12.96 -6.39
N ALA A 201 -6.30 14.25 -6.30
CA ALA A 201 -5.71 15.16 -5.32
C ALA A 201 -6.13 14.84 -3.88
N ILE A 202 -7.42 14.54 -3.66
CA ILE A 202 -7.92 14.13 -2.34
C ILE A 202 -7.31 12.77 -1.96
N TYR A 203 -7.31 11.81 -2.88
CA TYR A 203 -6.72 10.50 -2.65
C TYR A 203 -5.25 10.59 -2.28
N GLN A 204 -4.44 11.38 -3.01
CA GLN A 204 -3.02 11.55 -2.71
C GLN A 204 -2.76 12.14 -1.31
N ALA A 205 -3.62 13.05 -0.84
CA ALA A 205 -3.51 13.60 0.51
C ALA A 205 -3.94 12.58 1.59
N LEU A 206 -4.92 11.74 1.28
CA LEU A 206 -5.53 10.79 2.20
C LEU A 206 -4.74 9.47 2.31
N GLU A 207 -4.12 9.02 1.21
CA GLU A 207 -3.45 7.73 1.04
C GLU A 207 -2.50 7.36 2.20
N PRO A 208 -1.63 8.27 2.70
CA PRO A 208 -0.69 7.91 3.76
C PRO A 208 -1.35 7.61 5.11
N LEU A 209 -2.62 7.98 5.28
CA LEU A 209 -3.35 7.90 6.54
C LEU A 209 -4.48 6.88 6.51
N VAL A 210 -4.75 6.24 5.37
CA VAL A 210 -5.81 5.22 5.25
C VAL A 210 -5.24 3.85 4.89
N CYS A 211 -5.97 2.82 5.31
CA CYS A 211 -5.68 1.44 4.99
C CYS A 211 -6.96 0.66 4.75
N ALA A 212 -6.84 -0.48 4.06
CA ALA A 212 -7.88 -1.48 3.96
C ALA A 212 -7.42 -2.73 4.72
N ARG A 213 -8.04 -3.02 5.88
CA ARG A 213 -7.82 -4.28 6.62
C ARG A 213 -9.07 -5.15 6.51
N PRO A 214 -8.94 -6.49 6.51
CA PRO A 214 -10.06 -7.40 6.28
C PRO A 214 -10.97 -7.55 7.51
N VAL A 215 -11.24 -6.45 8.21
CA VAL A 215 -12.09 -6.34 9.39
C VAL A 215 -12.98 -5.09 9.27
N ALA A 216 -14.23 -5.23 9.69
CA ALA A 216 -15.23 -4.16 9.69
C ALA A 216 -15.20 -3.40 11.03
N GLU A 217 -13.99 -3.03 11.45
CA GLU A 217 -13.70 -2.56 12.80
C GLU A 217 -12.56 -1.54 12.77
N HIS A 218 -12.56 -0.65 13.76
CA HIS A 218 -11.44 0.26 14.01
C HIS A 218 -10.22 -0.49 14.51
N LEU A 219 -9.04 -0.08 14.04
CA LEU A 219 -7.77 -0.62 14.52
C LEU A 219 -7.29 0.22 15.70
N PRO A 220 -7.06 -0.35 16.90
CA PRO A 220 -6.55 0.40 18.03
C PRO A 220 -5.32 1.21 17.63
N THR A 221 -5.41 2.54 17.77
CA THR A 221 -4.34 3.45 17.37
C THR A 221 -3.21 3.31 18.37
N ASN A 222 -2.04 2.89 17.88
CA ASN A 222 -0.86 2.72 18.69
C ASN A 222 -0.20 4.07 18.94
N ILE A 223 -0.50 4.66 20.10
CA ILE A 223 0.00 5.97 20.49
C ILE A 223 1.51 6.00 20.73
N ASN A 224 2.18 4.85 20.86
CA ASN A 224 3.64 4.79 21.00
C ASN A 224 4.36 4.97 19.67
N THR A 225 3.78 4.54 18.57
CA THR A 225 4.40 4.58 17.24
C THR A 225 3.77 5.62 16.32
N LEU A 226 2.70 6.31 16.77
CA LEU A 226 2.06 7.38 15.98
C LEU A 226 3.05 8.51 15.72
N THR A 227 3.17 8.92 14.47
CA THR A 227 4.13 9.96 14.03
C THR A 227 3.46 11.33 13.95
N LEU A 228 4.26 12.40 13.86
CA LEU A 228 3.74 13.77 13.69
C LEU A 228 2.99 13.94 12.36
N ASP A 229 3.43 13.26 11.29
CA ASP A 229 2.72 13.28 10.00
C ASP A 229 1.33 12.63 10.09
N GLN A 230 1.12 11.75 11.08
CA GLN A 230 -0.14 11.09 11.38
C GLN A 230 -1.03 11.86 12.37
N THR A 231 -0.66 13.10 12.75
CA THR A 231 -1.49 13.98 13.59
C THR A 231 -2.96 14.06 13.15
N PRO A 232 -3.30 14.13 11.84
CA PRO A 232 -4.70 14.16 11.41
C PRO A 232 -5.52 12.93 11.86
N LEU A 233 -4.89 11.76 12.04
CA LEU A 233 -5.57 10.58 12.60
C LEU A 233 -5.97 10.82 14.04
N LEU A 234 -5.07 11.38 14.85
CA LEU A 234 -5.37 11.70 16.24
C LEU A 234 -6.52 12.71 16.34
N MET A 235 -6.48 13.77 15.53
CA MET A 235 -7.58 14.75 15.45
C MET A 235 -8.92 14.10 15.06
N ALA A 236 -8.89 13.20 14.08
CA ALA A 236 -10.07 12.47 13.63
C ALA A 236 -10.66 11.58 14.74
N MET A 237 -9.84 10.88 15.52
CA MET A 237 -10.29 10.00 16.60
C MET A 237 -11.04 10.73 17.72
N PHE A 238 -10.72 12.01 17.94
CA PHE A 238 -11.42 12.91 18.86
C PHE A 238 -12.53 13.72 18.16
N GLU A 239 -12.97 13.33 16.96
CA GLU A 239 -14.07 13.97 16.21
C GLU A 239 -13.87 15.50 16.05
N GLY A 240 -12.60 15.96 16.03
CA GLY A 240 -12.23 17.36 15.85
C GLY A 240 -12.12 18.19 17.14
N GLU A 241 -12.41 17.61 18.31
CA GLU A 241 -12.27 18.30 19.60
C GLU A 241 -10.81 18.57 19.98
N LEU A 242 -9.89 17.76 19.46
CA LEU A 242 -8.46 17.93 19.64
C LEU A 242 -7.88 18.82 18.52
N SER A 243 -7.37 20.00 18.90
CA SER A 243 -6.72 20.90 17.94
C SER A 243 -5.42 20.29 17.41
N ARG A 244 -4.99 20.72 16.20
CA ARG A 244 -3.72 20.27 15.61
C ARG A 244 -2.52 20.53 16.54
N SER A 245 -2.46 21.72 17.14
CA SER A 245 -1.36 22.10 18.04
C SER A 245 -1.34 21.23 19.30
N ASP A 246 -2.52 20.89 19.83
CA ASP A 246 -2.62 20.03 21.01
C ASP A 246 -2.25 18.58 20.69
N ALA A 247 -2.71 18.09 19.54
CA ALA A 247 -2.35 16.77 19.02
C ALA A 247 -0.84 16.61 18.82
N GLU A 248 -0.20 17.57 18.14
CA GLU A 248 1.27 17.60 18.00
C GLU A 248 1.95 17.70 19.37
N GLY A 249 1.42 18.53 20.27
CA GLY A 249 1.95 18.69 21.62
C GLY A 249 1.94 17.40 22.43
N VAL A 250 0.86 16.62 22.35
CA VAL A 250 0.74 15.31 23.00
C VAL A 250 1.80 14.34 22.45
N LEU A 251 1.96 14.28 21.12
CA LEU A 251 2.96 13.40 20.49
C LEU A 251 4.41 13.81 20.82
N ILE A 252 4.69 15.10 20.94
CA ILE A 252 6.00 15.63 21.34
C ILE A 252 6.31 15.32 22.81
N ARG A 253 5.30 15.35 23.69
CA ARG A 253 5.45 15.03 25.12
C ARG A 253 5.55 13.53 25.39
N ARG A 254 5.28 12.67 24.41
CA ARG A 254 5.45 11.23 24.54
C ARG A 254 6.87 10.92 25.04
N PRO A 255 7.02 10.09 26.09
CA PRO A 255 8.33 9.68 26.56
C PRO A 255 9.15 9.03 25.43
N GLN A 256 10.48 9.16 25.47
CA GLN A 256 11.36 8.55 24.46
C GLN A 256 11.15 7.04 24.33
N ALA A 257 10.90 6.38 25.47
CA ALA A 257 10.57 4.97 25.60
C ALA A 257 9.14 4.60 25.17
N GLY A 258 8.29 5.59 24.88
CA GLY A 258 6.85 5.43 24.85
C GLY A 258 6.24 5.35 26.25
N TYR A 259 4.92 5.25 26.28
CA TYR A 259 4.14 5.02 27.50
C TYR A 259 4.16 3.54 27.85
N ALA A 260 4.30 3.23 29.14
CA ALA A 260 4.28 1.84 29.63
C ALA A 260 2.85 1.34 29.86
N ALA A 261 1.93 2.25 30.16
CA ALA A 261 0.50 1.96 30.33
C ALA A 261 -0.35 3.05 29.67
N ILE A 262 -1.48 2.66 29.08
CA ILE A 262 -2.36 3.59 28.37
C ILE A 262 -2.91 4.70 29.31
N THR A 263 -2.98 4.44 30.62
CA THR A 263 -3.35 5.42 31.64
C THR A 263 -2.39 6.61 31.71
N GLU A 264 -1.12 6.43 31.34
CA GLU A 264 -0.13 7.52 31.30
C GLU A 264 -0.44 8.49 30.16
N PHE A 265 -0.90 7.98 29.01
CA PHE A 265 -1.39 8.81 27.91
C PHE A 265 -2.62 9.62 28.32
N TRP A 266 -3.57 8.99 29.02
CA TRP A 266 -4.76 9.68 29.55
C TRP A 266 -4.45 10.66 30.69
N SER A 267 -3.25 10.62 31.25
CA SER A 267 -2.79 11.59 32.27
C SER A 267 -2.16 12.85 31.65
N ASP A 268 -2.01 12.92 30.32
CA ASP A 268 -1.56 14.15 29.65
C ASP A 268 -2.57 15.29 29.93
N PRO A 269 -2.10 16.51 30.26
CA PRO A 269 -2.99 17.63 30.59
C PRO A 269 -4.05 17.94 29.53
N VAL A 270 -3.74 17.73 28.24
CA VAL A 270 -4.70 17.91 27.14
C VAL A 270 -5.80 16.85 27.21
N MET A 271 -5.42 15.59 27.42
CA MET A 271 -6.38 14.47 27.50
C MET A 271 -7.28 14.58 28.72
N VAL A 272 -6.73 15.02 29.85
CA VAL A 272 -7.51 15.29 31.07
C VAL A 272 -8.54 16.40 30.83
N ALA A 273 -8.18 17.45 30.10
CA ALA A 273 -9.10 18.55 29.81
C ALA A 273 -10.23 18.18 28.83
N LEU A 274 -10.00 17.20 27.96
CA LEU A 274 -11.01 16.70 27.02
C LEU A 274 -12.03 15.75 27.66
N GLU A 275 -11.69 15.13 28.80
CA GLU A 275 -12.55 14.14 29.49
C GLU A 275 -13.18 13.07 28.55
N PRO A 276 -12.39 12.38 27.72
CA PRO A 276 -12.92 11.46 26.72
C PRO A 276 -13.68 10.30 27.36
N ASP A 277 -14.85 9.96 26.80
CA ASP A 277 -15.65 8.84 27.25
C ASP A 277 -14.96 7.48 26.99
N MET A 278 -15.50 6.40 27.58
CA MET A 278 -14.94 5.06 27.39
C MET A 278 -14.91 4.59 25.92
N SER A 279 -15.82 5.10 25.08
CA SER A 279 -15.89 4.73 23.67
C SER A 279 -14.80 5.39 22.83
N VAL A 280 -14.30 6.55 23.26
CA VAL A 280 -13.10 7.18 22.71
C VAL A 280 -11.86 6.54 23.33
N GLN A 281 -11.87 6.17 24.61
CA GLN A 281 -10.68 5.55 25.22
C GLN A 281 -10.36 4.17 24.63
N SER A 282 -11.38 3.38 24.28
CA SER A 282 -11.22 2.01 23.79
C SER A 282 -10.60 1.88 22.39
N ILE A 283 -10.50 2.97 21.63
CA ILE A 283 -9.95 2.97 20.27
C ILE A 283 -8.44 3.23 20.23
N PHE A 284 -7.82 3.46 21.39
CA PHE A 284 -6.38 3.65 21.55
C PHE A 284 -5.75 2.44 22.22
N GLY A 285 -4.51 2.17 21.86
CA GLY A 285 -3.71 1.11 22.44
C GLY A 285 -2.23 1.46 22.45
N LEU A 286 -1.43 0.56 23.01
CA LEU A 286 0.04 0.64 23.00
C LEU A 286 0.69 -0.38 22.08
N THR A 287 -0.11 -1.20 21.39
CA THR A 287 0.35 -2.33 20.59
C THR A 287 -0.23 -2.26 19.19
N THR A 288 0.40 -2.98 18.27
CA THR A 288 -0.06 -3.11 16.88
C THR A 288 -0.16 -4.58 16.50
N ASN A 289 -1.14 -4.91 15.66
CA ASN A 289 -1.33 -6.26 15.14
C ASN A 289 -1.01 -6.33 13.65
N TYR A 290 -1.02 -5.21 12.93
CA TYR A 290 -0.73 -5.16 11.51
C TYR A 290 0.63 -4.49 11.28
N PHE A 291 1.40 -5.04 10.35
CA PHE A 291 2.68 -4.47 9.93
C PHE A 291 2.74 -4.42 8.42
N GLU A 292 3.33 -3.36 7.91
CA GLU A 292 3.58 -3.17 6.48
C GLU A 292 5.07 -3.34 6.22
N ILE A 293 5.42 -4.23 5.30
CA ILE A 293 6.78 -4.53 4.90
C ILE A 293 6.94 -4.06 3.46
N GLU A 294 7.85 -3.12 3.23
CA GLU A 294 8.17 -2.58 1.91
C GLU A 294 9.62 -2.94 1.55
N ILE A 295 9.81 -3.45 0.34
CA ILE A 295 11.10 -3.94 -0.15
C ILE A 295 11.31 -3.44 -1.56
N ASN A 296 12.44 -2.78 -1.77
CA ASN A 296 12.86 -2.25 -3.05
C ASN A 296 14.22 -2.87 -3.42
N VAL A 297 14.27 -3.61 -4.52
CA VAL A 297 15.49 -4.24 -5.04
C VAL A 297 15.88 -3.55 -6.32
N LEU A 298 17.13 -3.07 -6.39
CA LEU A 298 17.80 -2.67 -7.61
C LEU A 298 18.89 -3.70 -7.88
N TYR A 299 18.78 -4.46 -8.98
CA TYR A 299 19.77 -5.48 -9.37
C TYR A 299 20.05 -5.39 -10.87
N ALA A 300 21.31 -5.16 -11.23
CA ALA A 300 21.76 -4.99 -12.62
C ALA A 300 20.89 -4.00 -13.44
N GLY A 301 20.43 -2.92 -12.80
CA GLY A 301 19.57 -1.90 -13.39
C GLY A 301 18.07 -2.24 -13.42
N MET A 302 17.69 -3.44 -13.01
CA MET A 302 16.29 -3.83 -12.84
C MET A 302 15.76 -3.45 -11.46
N ARG A 303 14.54 -2.90 -11.42
CA ARG A 303 13.82 -2.61 -10.18
C ARG A 303 12.75 -3.66 -9.92
N PHE A 304 12.66 -4.08 -8.68
CA PHE A 304 11.58 -4.93 -8.18
C PHE A 304 11.13 -4.40 -6.82
N GLU A 305 9.83 -4.12 -6.68
CA GLU A 305 9.24 -3.66 -5.43
C GLU A 305 8.23 -4.68 -4.94
N LEU A 306 8.25 -4.92 -3.63
CA LEU A 306 7.34 -5.81 -2.92
C LEU A 306 6.77 -5.06 -1.73
N PHE A 307 5.45 -5.07 -1.65
CA PHE A 307 4.72 -4.61 -0.48
C PHE A 307 3.95 -5.80 0.12
N GLU A 308 4.04 -5.97 1.43
CA GLU A 308 3.36 -7.03 2.15
C GLU A 308 2.70 -6.50 3.42
N ILE A 309 1.51 -7.02 3.71
CA ILE A 309 0.84 -6.81 4.99
C ILE A 309 0.89 -8.12 5.76
N VAL A 310 1.39 -8.07 6.99
CA VAL A 310 1.37 -9.20 7.93
C VAL A 310 0.55 -8.86 9.18
N GLU A 311 -0.12 -9.87 9.72
CA GLU A 311 -0.89 -9.82 10.95
C GLU A 311 -0.19 -10.65 12.03
N TRP A 312 0.09 -10.04 13.18
CA TRP A 312 0.54 -10.73 14.38
C TRP A 312 -0.66 -11.24 15.17
N ARG A 313 -0.66 -12.55 15.47
CA ARG A 313 -1.73 -13.22 16.24
C ARG A 313 -1.30 -13.66 17.63
N GLY A 314 -0.28 -13.01 18.19
CA GLY A 314 0.25 -13.31 19.53
C GLY A 314 1.32 -14.40 19.57
N GLU A 315 1.32 -15.32 18.60
CA GLU A 315 2.34 -16.40 18.51
C GLU A 315 2.99 -16.49 17.13
N ASN A 316 2.31 -16.05 16.07
CA ASN A 316 2.79 -16.14 14.71
C ASN A 316 2.41 -14.94 13.85
N LEU A 317 3.26 -14.66 12.86
CA LEU A 317 2.96 -13.75 11.77
C LEU A 317 2.17 -14.49 10.69
N ARG A 318 1.08 -13.88 10.24
CA ARG A 318 0.26 -14.35 9.13
C ARG A 318 0.31 -13.33 8.00
N ARG A 319 0.79 -13.75 6.83
CA ARG A 319 0.72 -12.95 5.59
C ARG A 319 -0.73 -12.74 5.18
N LEU A 320 -1.14 -11.50 4.95
CA LEU A 320 -2.49 -11.15 4.50
C LEU A 320 -2.54 -10.90 3.00
N SER A 321 -1.62 -10.08 2.51
CA SER A 321 -1.55 -9.69 1.10
C SER A 321 -0.10 -9.44 0.69
N GLN A 322 0.16 -9.62 -0.60
CA GLN A 322 1.45 -9.33 -1.22
C GLN A 322 1.20 -8.68 -2.58
N ARG A 323 1.90 -7.58 -2.82
CA ARG A 323 1.86 -6.84 -4.09
C ARG A 323 3.26 -6.77 -4.66
N TYR A 324 3.36 -6.89 -5.98
CA TYR A 324 4.60 -6.83 -6.73
C TYR A 324 4.44 -5.79 -7.82
N GLY A 325 5.45 -4.94 -8.04
CA GLY A 325 5.36 -3.95 -9.10
C GLY A 325 6.33 -2.78 -8.94
N SER A 326 5.98 -1.68 -9.59
CA SER A 326 6.54 -0.36 -9.33
C SER A 326 5.37 0.49 -8.82
N PHE A 327 5.45 0.96 -7.59
CA PHE A 327 4.40 1.71 -6.89
C PHE A 327 4.69 3.22 -6.84
N SER A 328 5.63 3.70 -7.68
CA SER A 328 6.05 5.11 -7.79
C SER A 328 5.44 5.84 -8.97
#